data_AF-A0A960RWU7-F1
#
_entry.id   AF-A0A960RWU7-F1
#
_cell.length_a   1.000
_cell.length_b   1.000
_cell.length_c   1.000
_cell.angle_alpha   90.00
_cell.angle_beta   90.00
_cell.angle_gamma   90.00
#
_symmetry.space_group_name_H-M   'P 1'
#
loop_
_entity.id
_entity.type
_entity.pdbx_description
1 polymer ?
#
loop_
_entity_poly.entity_id
_entity_poly.type
_entity_poly.pdbx_seq_one_letter_code
_entity_poly.pdbx_strand_id
1 'polypeptide(L)'
;MRQVQLGRTEVKALKDKIAELRAPIQAKINAMEAERQRTIKEKIEQKKARVSQLQSDIEQLKEGANQITLEELESKSEQAQTEMNDLGLSRAEKQEFQRHFRQLNDILNSKKEEALLTLSDDDKENLTNLRSVLSQRKERRKEVKEQLDEYRKLAGSSGLDFEKAMEYNELLNAEKERLENIDAGISDIEKKISALKKKTS
;
A
#
# COMPACT_ATOMS: atom_id res chain seq x y z
N MET A 1 -20.89 55.57 -35.62
CA MET A 1 -22.04 54.73 -35.21
C MET A 1 -23.27 55.62 -35.10
N ARG A 2 -24.36 55.33 -35.82
CA ARG A 2 -25.60 56.14 -35.74
C ARG A 2 -26.22 55.95 -34.35
N GLN A 3 -26.46 57.03 -33.62
CA GLN A 3 -27.25 57.00 -32.38
C GLN A 3 -28.71 56.75 -32.76
N VAL A 4 -29.17 55.51 -32.63
CA VAL A 4 -30.60 55.17 -32.77
C VAL A 4 -31.26 55.51 -31.43
N GLN A 5 -32.10 56.55 -31.40
CA GLN A 5 -32.92 56.86 -30.23
C GLN A 5 -34.07 55.87 -30.17
N LEU A 6 -33.99 54.90 -29.26
CA LEU A 6 -35.03 53.90 -29.06
C LEU A 6 -36.06 54.41 -28.05
N GLY A 7 -37.34 54.25 -28.38
CA GLY A 7 -38.45 54.53 -27.48
C GLY A 7 -38.56 53.50 -26.35
N ARG A 8 -39.29 53.84 -25.27
CA ARG A 8 -39.47 52.96 -24.10
C ARG A 8 -40.04 51.57 -24.45
N THR A 9 -40.91 51.51 -25.46
CA THR A 9 -41.52 50.27 -25.97
C THR A 9 -40.53 49.39 -26.73
N GLU A 10 -39.68 49.98 -27.56
CA GLU A 10 -38.65 49.26 -28.33
C GLU A 10 -37.54 48.72 -27.42
N VAL A 11 -37.13 49.51 -26.42
CA VAL A 11 -36.21 49.06 -25.37
C VAL A 11 -36.79 47.88 -24.60
N LYS A 12 -38.11 47.89 -24.31
CA LYS A 12 -38.78 46.77 -23.64
C LYS A 12 -38.78 45.52 -24.53
N ALA A 13 -39.16 45.64 -25.81
CA ALA A 13 -39.16 44.52 -26.75
C ALA A 13 -37.76 43.90 -26.94
N LEU A 14 -36.71 44.72 -26.96
CA LEU A 14 -35.32 44.23 -27.01
C LEU A 14 -34.91 43.53 -25.72
N LYS A 15 -35.31 44.05 -24.55
CA LYS A 15 -35.06 43.38 -23.26
C LYS A 15 -35.77 42.02 -23.17
N ASP A 16 -37.01 41.95 -23.65
CA ASP A 16 -37.79 40.72 -23.65
C ASP A 16 -37.16 39.68 -24.58
N LYS A 17 -36.74 40.06 -25.80
CA LYS A 17 -35.97 39.17 -26.71
C LYS A 17 -34.63 38.72 -26.13
N ILE A 18 -33.91 39.60 -25.44
CA ILE A 18 -32.66 39.23 -24.76
C ILE A 18 -32.95 38.25 -23.63
N ALA A 19 -34.04 38.42 -22.89
CA ALA A 19 -34.45 37.51 -21.83
C ALA A 19 -34.85 36.14 -22.38
N GLU A 20 -35.62 36.08 -23.47
CA GLU A 20 -35.97 34.85 -24.18
C GLU A 20 -34.75 34.09 -24.68
N LEU A 21 -33.73 34.79 -25.21
CA LEU A 21 -32.48 34.17 -25.66
C LEU A 21 -31.57 33.73 -24.49
N ARG A 22 -31.59 34.45 -23.37
CA ARG A 22 -30.80 34.10 -22.16
C ARG A 22 -31.42 32.96 -21.36
N ALA A 23 -32.75 32.84 -21.34
CA ALA A 23 -33.46 31.81 -20.60
C ALA A 23 -32.96 30.37 -20.87
N PRO A 24 -32.81 29.89 -22.13
CA PRO A 24 -32.31 28.54 -22.39
C PRO A 24 -30.83 28.37 -22.03
N ILE A 25 -30.02 29.44 -22.11
CA ILE A 25 -28.60 29.40 -21.73
C ILE A 25 -28.49 29.25 -20.21
N GLN A 26 -29.24 30.05 -19.45
CA GLN A 26 -29.26 29.97 -17.99
C GLN A 26 -29.83 28.62 -17.51
N ALA A 27 -30.87 28.11 -18.17
CA ALA A 27 -31.42 26.79 -17.88
C ALA A 27 -30.38 25.67 -18.10
N LYS A 28 -29.58 25.74 -19.18
CA LYS A 28 -28.48 24.79 -19.42
C LYS A 28 -27.38 24.90 -18.36
N ILE A 29 -26.98 26.11 -17.98
CA ILE A 29 -25.96 26.32 -16.92
C ILE A 29 -26.45 25.73 -15.60
N ASN A 30 -27.67 26.04 -15.18
CA ASN A 30 -28.24 25.51 -13.94
C ASN A 30 -28.39 23.97 -13.98
N ALA A 31 -28.77 23.40 -15.13
CA ALA A 31 -28.85 21.95 -15.30
C ALA A 31 -27.47 21.27 -15.18
N MET A 32 -26.44 21.83 -15.82
CA MET A 32 -25.06 21.34 -15.70
C MET A 32 -24.52 21.45 -14.27
N GLU A 33 -24.82 22.56 -13.57
CA GLU A 33 -24.45 22.73 -12.17
C GLU A 33 -25.17 21.73 -11.26
N ALA A 34 -26.46 21.49 -11.49
CA ALA A 34 -27.23 20.50 -10.73
C ALA A 34 -26.70 19.07 -10.96
N GLU A 35 -26.37 18.71 -12.19
CA GLU A 35 -25.78 17.39 -12.52
C GLU A 35 -24.38 17.22 -11.89
N ARG A 36 -23.56 18.28 -11.93
CA ARG A 36 -22.27 18.30 -11.24
C ARG A 36 -22.43 18.15 -9.72
N GLN A 37 -23.41 18.81 -9.12
CA GLN A 37 -23.68 18.67 -7.69
C GLN A 37 -24.16 17.26 -7.34
N ARG A 38 -25.00 16.63 -8.18
CA ARG A 38 -25.45 15.25 -7.98
C ARG A 38 -24.28 14.27 -8.01
N THR A 39 -23.44 14.34 -9.04
CA THR A 39 -22.28 13.44 -9.16
C THR A 39 -21.28 13.61 -8.01
N ILE A 40 -21.08 14.83 -7.50
CA ILE A 40 -20.24 15.06 -6.32
C ILE A 40 -20.88 14.45 -5.06
N LYS A 41 -22.19 14.65 -4.86
CA LYS A 41 -22.92 14.08 -3.71
C LYS A 41 -22.87 12.55 -3.73
N GLU A 42 -23.14 11.93 -4.87
CA GLU A 42 -23.08 10.48 -5.04
C GLU A 42 -21.67 9.94 -4.72
N LYS A 43 -20.60 10.60 -5.19
CA LYS A 43 -19.23 10.20 -4.86
C LYS A 43 -18.92 10.32 -3.36
N ILE A 44 -19.44 11.35 -2.70
CA ILE A 44 -19.27 11.54 -1.26
C ILE A 44 -20.03 10.47 -0.49
N GLU A 45 -21.27 10.15 -0.89
CA GLU A 45 -22.08 9.11 -0.27
C GLU A 45 -21.47 7.73 -0.45
N GLN A 46 -20.99 7.41 -1.66
CA GLN A 46 -20.26 6.17 -1.92
C GLN A 46 -19.00 6.06 -1.07
N LYS A 47 -18.23 7.15 -0.92
CA LYS A 47 -17.06 7.16 -0.05
C LYS A 47 -17.45 6.92 1.40
N LYS A 48 -18.46 7.63 1.92
CA LYS A 48 -18.94 7.46 3.30
C LYS A 48 -19.42 6.03 3.56
N ALA A 49 -20.16 5.44 2.62
CA ALA A 49 -20.61 4.06 2.72
C ALA A 49 -19.43 3.09 2.80
N ARG A 50 -18.41 3.25 1.95
CA ARG A 50 -17.19 2.42 2.00
C ARG A 50 -16.40 2.60 3.29
N VAL A 51 -16.28 3.82 3.80
CA VAL A 51 -15.63 4.09 5.10
C VAL A 51 -16.37 3.40 6.23
N SER A 52 -17.70 3.51 6.27
CA SER A 52 -18.53 2.85 7.28
C SER A 52 -18.45 1.33 7.18
N GLN A 53 -18.40 0.79 5.96
CA GLN A 53 -18.24 -0.66 5.74
C GLN A 53 -16.91 -1.14 6.28
N LEU A 54 -15.81 -0.48 5.91
CA LEU A 54 -14.47 -0.84 6.38
C LEU A 54 -14.34 -0.74 7.91
N GLN A 55 -14.98 0.25 8.53
CA GLN A 55 -15.06 0.34 10.00
C GLN A 55 -15.76 -0.87 10.59
N SER A 56 -16.93 -1.24 10.04
CA SER A 56 -17.66 -2.43 10.49
C SER A 56 -16.86 -3.71 10.29
N ASP A 57 -16.17 -3.85 9.15
CA ASP A 57 -15.34 -5.03 8.86
C ASP A 57 -14.19 -5.15 9.87
N ILE A 58 -13.51 -4.05 10.20
CA ILE A 58 -12.45 -4.04 11.22
C ILE A 58 -13.02 -4.35 12.62
N GLU A 59 -14.22 -3.88 12.95
CA GLU A 59 -14.89 -4.23 14.20
C GLU A 59 -15.24 -5.71 14.29
N GLN A 60 -15.84 -6.26 13.24
CA GLN A 60 -16.13 -7.69 13.15
C GLN A 60 -14.86 -8.53 13.21
N LEU A 61 -13.75 -8.06 12.62
CA LEU A 61 -12.45 -8.74 12.73
C LEU A 61 -11.93 -8.76 14.16
N LYS A 62 -12.08 -7.65 14.91
CA LYS A 62 -11.67 -7.59 16.33
C LYS A 62 -12.52 -8.53 17.20
N GLU A 63 -13.84 -8.53 17.00
CA GLU A 63 -14.76 -9.36 17.78
C GLU A 63 -14.63 -10.85 17.44
N GLY A 64 -14.50 -11.16 16.15
CA GLY A 64 -14.29 -12.51 15.63
C GLY A 64 -12.86 -13.01 15.73
N ALA A 65 -11.92 -12.19 16.24
CA ALA A 65 -10.49 -12.50 16.25
C ALA A 65 -10.18 -13.86 16.88
N ASN A 66 -10.91 -14.25 17.94
CA ASN A 66 -10.72 -15.53 18.63
C ASN A 66 -11.18 -16.75 17.81
N GLN A 67 -12.11 -16.58 16.87
CA GLN A 67 -12.72 -17.66 16.10
C GLN A 67 -11.97 -17.98 14.79
N ILE A 68 -11.16 -17.06 14.30
CA ILE A 68 -10.38 -17.20 13.07
C ILE A 68 -8.92 -17.53 13.36
N THR A 69 -8.24 -18.19 12.43
CA THR A 69 -6.83 -18.55 12.59
C THR A 69 -5.94 -17.30 12.56
N LEU A 70 -4.72 -17.42 13.09
CA LEU A 70 -3.75 -16.31 13.07
C LEU A 70 -3.45 -15.83 11.63
N GLU A 71 -3.29 -16.77 10.69
CA GLU A 71 -3.00 -16.47 9.29
C GLU A 71 -4.16 -15.71 8.61
N GLU A 72 -5.40 -16.13 8.87
CA GLU A 72 -6.59 -15.45 8.34
C GLU A 72 -6.74 -14.04 8.92
N LEU A 73 -6.44 -13.86 10.22
CA LEU A 73 -6.49 -12.55 10.87
C LEU A 73 -5.42 -11.60 10.31
N GLU A 74 -4.19 -12.09 10.07
CA GLU A 74 -3.13 -11.31 9.42
C GLU A 74 -3.53 -10.91 8.00
N SER A 75 -4.01 -11.85 7.20
CA SER A 75 -4.39 -11.59 5.80
C SER A 75 -5.52 -10.56 5.70
N LYS A 76 -6.57 -10.69 6.53
CA LYS A 76 -7.69 -9.74 6.53
C LYS A 76 -7.29 -8.36 7.08
N SER A 77 -6.37 -8.31 8.04
CA SER A 77 -5.79 -7.06 8.53
C SER A 77 -5.00 -6.32 7.45
N GLU A 78 -4.17 -7.03 6.68
CA GLU A 78 -3.44 -6.46 5.54
C GLU A 78 -4.38 -5.95 4.45
N GLN A 79 -5.41 -6.72 4.11
CA GLN A 79 -6.44 -6.30 3.14
C GLN A 79 -7.13 -5.00 3.60
N ALA A 80 -7.62 -4.95 4.84
CA ALA A 80 -8.24 -3.74 5.38
C ALA A 80 -7.26 -2.55 5.38
N GLN A 81 -5.98 -2.77 5.63
CA GLN A 81 -4.94 -1.73 5.61
C GLN A 81 -4.70 -1.20 4.19
N THR A 82 -4.73 -2.07 3.18
CA THR A 82 -4.64 -1.65 1.76
C THR A 82 -5.87 -0.85 1.34
N GLU A 83 -7.07 -1.32 1.67
CA GLU A 83 -8.32 -0.61 1.36
C GLU A 83 -8.36 0.77 2.03
N MET A 84 -7.90 0.88 3.28
CA MET A 84 -7.78 2.17 3.98
C MET A 84 -6.88 3.16 3.22
N ASN A 85 -5.77 2.69 2.65
CA ASN A 85 -4.84 3.54 1.90
C ASN A 85 -5.45 4.02 0.57
N ASP A 86 -6.27 3.19 -0.07
CA ASP A 86 -6.89 3.48 -1.37
C ASP A 86 -8.11 4.43 -1.28
N LEU A 87 -8.80 4.48 -0.14
CA LEU A 87 -10.03 5.27 0.05
C LEU A 87 -9.84 6.80 0.07
N GLY A 88 -8.60 7.30 -0.04
CA GLY A 88 -8.33 8.74 -0.07
C GLY A 88 -8.85 9.47 1.18
N LEU A 89 -8.68 8.85 2.35
CA LEU A 89 -9.22 9.30 3.63
C LEU A 89 -8.66 10.65 4.06
N SER A 90 -9.48 11.43 4.77
CA SER A 90 -9.07 12.65 5.47
C SER A 90 -8.13 12.32 6.63
N ARG A 91 -7.43 13.34 7.15
CA ARG A 91 -6.51 13.17 8.27
C ARG A 91 -7.20 12.61 9.53
N ALA A 92 -8.43 13.06 9.80
CA ALA A 92 -9.20 12.60 10.95
C ALA A 92 -9.60 11.12 10.80
N GLU A 93 -10.16 10.74 9.65
CA GLU A 93 -10.54 9.35 9.35
C GLU A 93 -9.32 8.41 9.44
N LYS A 94 -8.17 8.81 8.87
CA LYS A 94 -6.92 8.02 8.99
C LYS A 94 -6.50 7.82 10.44
N GLN A 95 -6.66 8.82 11.29
CA GLN A 95 -6.29 8.71 12.70
C GLN A 95 -7.22 7.76 13.46
N GLU A 96 -8.52 7.73 13.12
CA GLU A 96 -9.48 6.77 13.67
C GLU A 96 -9.15 5.33 13.24
N PHE A 97 -8.93 5.09 11.95
CA PHE A 97 -8.51 3.77 11.47
C PHE A 97 -7.19 3.32 12.09
N GLN A 98 -6.20 4.22 12.25
CA GLN A 98 -4.96 3.89 12.94
C GLN A 98 -5.19 3.44 14.40
N ARG A 99 -6.19 3.98 15.10
CA ARG A 99 -6.54 3.51 16.45
C ARG A 99 -7.12 2.09 16.38
N HIS A 100 -7.99 1.82 15.42
CA HIS A 100 -8.55 0.48 15.23
C HIS A 100 -7.48 -0.55 14.84
N PHE A 101 -6.55 -0.21 13.94
CA PHE A 101 -5.43 -1.07 13.58
C PHE A 101 -4.47 -1.31 14.74
N ARG A 102 -4.24 -0.34 15.63
CA ARG A 102 -3.47 -0.59 16.86
C ARG A 102 -4.13 -1.66 17.72
N GLN A 103 -5.43 -1.54 17.97
CA GLN A 103 -6.18 -2.55 18.72
C GLN A 103 -6.13 -3.93 18.06
N LEU A 104 -6.28 -3.99 16.73
CA LEU A 104 -6.19 -5.22 15.96
C LEU A 104 -4.78 -5.83 16.02
N ASN A 105 -3.75 -4.99 15.97
CA ASN A 105 -2.35 -5.42 16.13
C ASN A 105 -2.06 -5.94 17.53
N ASP A 106 -2.63 -5.34 18.57
CA ASP A 106 -2.49 -5.84 19.94
C ASP A 106 -3.09 -7.25 20.05
N ILE A 107 -4.29 -7.48 19.47
CA ILE A 107 -4.92 -8.81 19.42
C ILE A 107 -4.07 -9.81 18.62
N LEU A 108 -3.55 -9.39 17.46
CA LEU A 108 -2.64 -10.21 16.64
C LEU A 108 -1.38 -10.59 17.42
N ASN A 109 -0.80 -9.66 18.18
CA ASN A 109 0.38 -9.92 18.98
C ASN A 109 0.06 -10.88 20.13
N SER A 110 -1.05 -10.72 20.84
CA SER A 110 -1.49 -11.67 21.87
C SER A 110 -1.68 -13.08 21.29
N LYS A 111 -2.33 -13.22 20.13
CA LYS A 111 -2.45 -14.53 19.46
C LYS A 111 -1.11 -15.12 19.03
N LYS A 112 -0.16 -14.29 18.57
CA LYS A 112 1.20 -14.73 18.27
C LYS A 112 1.92 -15.22 19.52
N GLU A 113 1.79 -14.50 20.62
CA GLU A 113 2.38 -14.87 21.90
C GLU A 113 1.80 -16.19 22.41
N GLU A 114 0.48 -16.37 22.37
CA GLU A 114 -0.18 -17.63 22.71
C GLU A 114 0.33 -18.79 21.83
N ALA A 115 0.37 -18.60 20.50
CA ALA A 115 0.88 -19.60 19.58
C ALA A 115 2.37 -19.94 19.85
N LEU A 116 3.17 -18.96 20.28
CA LEU A 116 4.57 -19.17 20.67
C LEU A 116 4.69 -19.89 22.02
N LEU A 117 3.78 -19.64 22.96
CA LEU A 117 3.76 -20.31 24.26
C LEU A 117 3.38 -21.79 24.11
N THR A 118 2.51 -22.12 23.15
CA THR A 118 2.12 -23.51 22.82
C THR A 118 3.19 -24.31 22.09
N LEU A 119 4.29 -23.68 21.64
CA LEU A 119 5.42 -24.41 21.05
C LEU A 119 6.08 -25.29 22.11
N SER A 120 6.51 -26.48 21.69
CA SER A 120 7.41 -27.31 22.48
C SER A 120 8.73 -26.58 22.74
N ASP A 121 9.43 -26.90 23.84
CA ASP A 121 10.71 -26.25 24.15
C ASP A 121 11.76 -26.52 23.04
N ASP A 122 11.72 -27.71 22.43
CA ASP A 122 12.52 -28.07 21.26
C ASP A 122 12.18 -27.19 20.03
N ASP A 123 10.89 -26.92 19.77
CA ASP A 123 10.50 -26.05 18.65
C ASP A 123 10.85 -24.58 18.91
N LYS A 124 10.80 -24.12 20.17
CA LYS A 124 11.25 -22.78 20.56
C LYS A 124 12.75 -22.62 20.31
N GLU A 125 13.56 -23.59 20.73
CA GLU A 125 15.00 -23.60 20.49
C GLU A 125 15.33 -23.70 18.99
N ASN A 126 14.62 -24.54 18.24
CA ASN A 126 14.78 -24.60 16.79
C ASN A 126 14.43 -23.26 16.12
N LEU A 127 13.40 -22.56 16.59
CA LEU A 127 12.98 -21.27 16.05
C LEU A 127 13.99 -20.15 16.38
N THR A 128 14.56 -20.11 17.58
CA THR A 128 15.64 -19.16 17.93
C THR A 128 16.89 -19.43 17.09
N ASN A 129 17.26 -20.69 16.93
CA ASN A 129 18.39 -21.11 16.07
C ASN A 129 18.17 -20.67 14.62
N LEU A 130 17.00 -20.95 14.04
CA LEU A 130 16.68 -20.54 12.67
C LEU A 130 16.68 -19.01 12.49
N ARG A 131 16.20 -18.25 13.48
CA ARG A 131 16.26 -16.77 13.46
C ARG A 131 17.69 -16.26 13.50
N SER A 132 18.54 -16.86 14.34
CA SER A 132 19.97 -16.51 14.41
C SER A 132 20.67 -16.75 13.07
N VAL A 133 20.46 -17.93 12.47
CA VAL A 133 21.04 -18.27 11.16
C VAL A 133 20.51 -17.33 10.06
N LEU A 134 19.21 -16.99 10.09
CA LEU A 134 18.63 -16.04 9.14
C LEU A 134 19.30 -14.66 9.23
N SER A 135 19.51 -14.15 10.45
CA SER A 135 20.17 -12.87 10.69
C SER A 135 21.59 -12.87 10.11
N GLN A 136 22.38 -13.90 10.44
CA GLN A 136 23.74 -14.05 9.91
C GLN A 136 23.77 -14.14 8.38
N ARG A 137 22.81 -14.83 7.76
CA ARG A 137 22.73 -14.90 6.29
C ARG A 137 22.36 -13.56 5.66
N LYS A 138 21.46 -12.78 6.28
CA LYS A 138 21.09 -11.43 5.80
C LYS A 138 22.28 -10.47 5.91
N GLU A 139 23.09 -10.59 6.94
CA GLU A 139 24.34 -9.84 7.09
C GLU A 139 25.35 -10.22 6.00
N ARG A 140 25.63 -11.51 5.82
CA ARG A 140 26.51 -12.00 4.72
C ARG A 140 26.02 -11.55 3.34
N ARG A 141 24.71 -11.57 3.10
CA ARG A 141 24.12 -11.07 1.85
C ARG A 141 24.47 -9.60 1.61
N LYS A 142 24.45 -8.79 2.66
CA LYS A 142 24.79 -7.37 2.58
C LYS A 142 26.28 -7.19 2.23
N GLU A 143 27.17 -7.92 2.90
CA GLU A 143 28.60 -7.91 2.62
C GLU A 143 28.91 -8.29 1.16
N VAL A 144 28.30 -9.38 0.66
CA VAL A 144 28.46 -9.84 -0.72
C VAL A 144 27.95 -8.82 -1.74
N LYS A 145 26.86 -8.11 -1.43
CA LYS A 145 26.37 -7.02 -2.30
C LYS A 145 27.33 -5.83 -2.33
N GLU A 146 27.91 -5.48 -1.19
CA GLU A 146 28.92 -4.41 -1.09
C GLU A 146 30.15 -4.79 -1.93
N GLN A 147 30.63 -6.04 -1.84
CA GLN A 147 31.73 -6.57 -2.66
C GLN A 147 31.41 -6.57 -4.17
N LEU A 148 30.20 -6.97 -4.56
CA LEU A 148 29.76 -6.90 -5.96
C LEU A 148 29.80 -5.48 -6.52
N ASP A 149 29.37 -4.49 -5.73
CA ASP A 149 29.39 -3.09 -6.15
C ASP A 149 30.82 -2.54 -6.24
N GLU A 150 31.74 -2.99 -5.38
CA GLU A 150 33.18 -2.70 -5.51
C GLU A 150 33.76 -3.27 -6.81
N TYR A 151 33.53 -4.56 -7.09
CA TYR A 151 34.01 -5.19 -8.32
C TYR A 151 33.41 -4.55 -9.58
N ARG A 152 32.14 -4.11 -9.56
CA ARG A 152 31.53 -3.36 -10.67
C ARG A 152 32.23 -2.02 -10.92
N LYS A 153 32.56 -1.29 -9.86
CA LYS A 153 33.28 -0.01 -9.97
C LYS A 153 34.68 -0.22 -10.53
N LEU A 154 35.38 -1.25 -10.06
CA LEU A 154 36.72 -1.60 -10.53
C LEU A 154 36.69 -2.01 -12.00
N ALA A 155 35.79 -2.91 -12.40
CA ALA A 155 35.60 -3.34 -13.79
C ALA A 155 35.22 -2.19 -14.73
N GLY A 156 34.49 -1.18 -14.24
CA GLY A 156 34.06 -0.01 -15.02
C GLY A 156 35.07 1.15 -15.07
N SER A 157 36.21 1.06 -14.38
CA SER A 157 37.19 2.15 -14.39
C SER A 157 37.96 2.20 -15.73
N SER A 158 37.89 3.34 -16.43
CA SER A 158 38.62 3.55 -17.69
C SER A 158 40.13 3.54 -17.45
N GLY A 159 40.81 2.48 -17.91
CA GLY A 159 42.25 2.29 -17.74
C GLY A 159 42.67 0.83 -17.52
N LEU A 160 41.70 -0.09 -17.48
CA LEU A 160 41.97 -1.52 -17.33
C LEU A 160 42.41 -2.19 -18.64
N ASP A 161 43.51 -2.95 -18.56
CA ASP A 161 43.93 -3.87 -19.62
C ASP A 161 42.96 -5.06 -19.72
N PHE A 162 42.86 -5.69 -20.89
CA PHE A 162 41.89 -6.75 -21.20
C PHE A 162 41.95 -7.91 -20.22
N GLU A 163 43.16 -8.31 -19.81
CA GLU A 163 43.38 -9.41 -18.87
C GLU A 163 42.78 -9.11 -17.49
N LYS A 164 43.00 -7.90 -16.96
CA LYS A 164 42.41 -7.47 -15.69
C LYS A 164 40.89 -7.32 -15.78
N ALA A 165 40.37 -6.90 -16.94
CA ALA A 165 38.94 -6.79 -17.16
C ALA A 165 38.26 -8.18 -17.20
N MET A 166 38.97 -9.19 -17.71
CA MET A 166 38.53 -10.59 -17.70
C MET A 166 38.51 -11.13 -16.27
N GLU A 167 39.58 -10.90 -15.48
CA GLU A 167 39.69 -11.29 -14.08
C GLU A 167 38.55 -10.70 -13.21
N TYR A 168 38.26 -9.40 -13.33
CA TYR A 168 37.15 -8.80 -12.59
C TYR A 168 35.77 -9.31 -13.04
N ASN A 169 35.61 -9.69 -14.32
CA ASN A 169 34.37 -10.32 -14.78
C ASN A 169 34.18 -11.72 -14.18
N GLU A 170 35.26 -12.49 -14.04
CA GLU A 170 35.23 -13.79 -13.36
C GLU A 170 34.88 -13.64 -11.88
N LEU A 171 35.53 -12.69 -11.17
CA LEU A 171 35.21 -12.37 -9.78
C LEU A 171 33.75 -11.91 -9.61
N LEU A 172 33.24 -11.07 -10.53
CA LEU A 172 31.85 -10.64 -10.53
C LEU A 172 30.88 -11.80 -10.72
N ASN A 173 31.21 -12.76 -11.58
CA ASN A 173 30.35 -13.91 -11.82
C ASN A 173 30.36 -14.88 -10.64
N ALA A 174 31.52 -15.15 -10.04
CA ALA A 174 31.64 -15.95 -8.83
C ALA A 174 30.84 -15.33 -7.67
N GLU A 175 30.92 -14.00 -7.51
CA GLU A 175 30.24 -13.32 -6.41
C GLU A 175 28.72 -13.18 -6.63
N LYS A 176 28.26 -13.15 -7.89
CA LYS A 176 26.83 -13.30 -8.23
C LYS A 176 26.31 -14.69 -7.87
N GLU A 177 27.03 -15.75 -8.23
CA GLU A 177 26.65 -17.12 -7.88
C GLU A 177 26.60 -17.30 -6.35
N ARG A 178 27.56 -16.72 -5.63
CA ARG A 178 27.54 -16.69 -4.17
C ARG A 178 26.32 -15.97 -3.60
N LEU A 179 25.94 -14.83 -4.19
CA LEU A 179 24.74 -14.09 -3.80
C LEU A 179 23.47 -14.91 -4.03
N GLU A 180 23.35 -15.57 -5.17
CA GLU A 180 22.22 -16.46 -5.49
C GLU A 180 22.09 -17.61 -4.50
N ASN A 181 23.21 -18.24 -4.14
CA ASN A 181 23.24 -19.30 -3.12
C ASN A 181 22.82 -18.81 -1.73
N ILE A 182 23.21 -17.58 -1.36
CA ILE A 182 22.78 -16.95 -0.11
C ILE A 182 21.27 -16.65 -0.15
N ASP A 183 20.77 -16.09 -1.25
CA ASP A 183 19.36 -15.74 -1.42
C ASP A 183 18.47 -17.00 -1.41
N ALA A 184 18.88 -18.08 -2.07
CA ALA A 184 18.21 -19.39 -2.00
C ALA A 184 18.16 -19.91 -0.56
N GLY A 185 19.29 -19.87 0.15
CA GLY A 185 19.36 -20.32 1.53
C GLY A 185 18.57 -19.44 2.52
N ILE A 186 18.45 -18.14 2.26
CA ILE A 186 17.55 -17.25 3.02
C ILE A 186 16.09 -17.67 2.79
N SER A 187 15.69 -17.89 1.54
CA SER A 187 14.34 -18.35 1.20
C SER A 187 13.98 -19.65 1.90
N ASP A 188 14.90 -20.62 1.95
CA ASP A 188 14.66 -21.91 2.62
C ASP A 188 14.51 -21.78 4.13
N ILE A 189 15.29 -20.92 4.78
CA ILE A 189 15.15 -20.66 6.22
C ILE A 189 13.84 -19.92 6.51
N GLU A 190 13.46 -18.95 5.68
CA GLU A 190 12.18 -18.25 5.82
C GLU A 190 10.99 -19.22 5.67
N LYS A 191 11.07 -20.18 4.73
CA LYS A 191 10.08 -21.27 4.61
C LYS A 191 10.05 -22.19 5.84
N LYS A 192 11.20 -22.53 6.43
CA LYS A 192 11.26 -23.36 7.64
C LYS A 192 10.65 -22.63 8.85
N ILE A 193 10.95 -21.34 9.00
CA ILE A 193 10.36 -20.50 10.06
C ILE A 193 8.86 -20.36 9.86
N SER A 194 8.38 -20.15 8.63
CA SER A 194 6.94 -20.08 8.38
C SER A 194 6.26 -21.41 8.66
N ALA A 195 6.83 -22.54 8.23
CA ALA A 195 6.29 -23.87 8.50
C ALA A 195 6.17 -24.18 10.01
N LEU A 196 7.15 -23.78 10.82
CA LEU A 196 7.08 -23.93 12.27
C LEU A 196 5.98 -23.05 12.90
N LYS A 197 5.77 -21.84 12.37
CA LYS A 197 4.67 -20.98 12.80
C LYS A 197 3.29 -21.50 12.35
N LYS A 198 3.21 -22.16 11.19
CA LYS A 198 1.97 -22.77 10.68
C LYS A 198 1.50 -23.94 11.53
N LYS A 199 2.43 -24.72 12.09
CA LYS A 199 2.11 -25.85 12.98
C LYS A 199 1.37 -25.43 14.26
N THR A 200 1.39 -24.15 14.61
CA THR A 200 0.78 -23.61 15.82
C THR A 200 -0.35 -22.59 15.57
N SER A 201 -0.72 -22.37 14.30
CA SER A 201 -1.86 -21.53 13.90
C SER A 201 -3.10 -22.38 13.66
#